data_AF-A0AAD5YX74-F1
#
_entry.id   AF-A0AAD5YX74-F1
#
_cell.length_a   1.000
_cell.length_b   1.000
_cell.length_c   1.000
_cell.angle_alpha   90.00
_cell.angle_beta   90.00
_cell.angle_gamma   90.00
#
_symmetry.space_group_name_H-M   'P 1'
#
loop_
_entity.id
_entity.type
_entity.pdbx_description
1 polymer ?
#
loop_
_entity_poly.entity_id
_entity_poly.type
_entity_poly.pdbx_seq_one_letter_code
_entity_poly.pdbx_strand_id
1 'polypeptide(L)'
;MSSPPAPNMAQIPLPPGMTLDQFQNIQAHLFSVAITTAVSFGVVIWDYFVQLPNEIALYTANEKTLWKAPATWWFVVLRYSGILATLPALFFTSAQSSFCQVPVSVSQVGAVLTVASSGAIFWYRVRALWNGSLLISAISGTFYFIMVGSWIAVATQFRASTGPATPFLSNCQLHPIASWSPISYASSVAYDTVVLLLTLAKFHGNVLTAKSNIGKQVYKDNLLYFVLMSVTNITVLSFQAVSNPSFELVKPVVVPFSTLMTVTMGTRVFLNLRLFNLRQQHGSTNSQSLPLSAHGQYSNPRDSYNRAPVVLNPGMKQYMQYSDEPYQGHKGPNTF
;
A
#
# COMPACT_ATOMS: atom_id res chain seq x y z
N MET A 1 0.55 -60.02 -34.49
CA MET A 1 -0.24 -59.41 -33.39
C MET A 1 -0.33 -57.91 -33.67
N SER A 2 -1.47 -57.46 -34.18
CA SER A 2 -1.74 -56.06 -34.50
C SER A 2 -2.13 -55.30 -33.24
N SER A 3 -1.37 -54.27 -32.89
CA SER A 3 -1.69 -53.34 -31.80
C SER A 3 -3.09 -52.75 -32.03
N PRO A 4 -3.96 -52.68 -31.01
CA PRO A 4 -5.24 -52.00 -31.16
C PRO A 4 -4.99 -50.54 -31.56
N PRO A 5 -5.77 -49.98 -32.50
CA PRO A 5 -5.61 -48.61 -32.94
C PRO A 5 -5.74 -47.67 -31.74
N ALA A 6 -4.74 -46.80 -31.57
CA ALA A 6 -4.79 -45.77 -30.53
C ALA A 6 -6.08 -44.94 -30.74
N PRO A 7 -6.88 -44.73 -29.68
CA PRO A 7 -8.09 -43.94 -29.81
C PRO A 7 -7.74 -42.51 -30.24
N ASN A 8 -8.27 -42.08 -31.38
CA ASN A 8 -8.10 -40.72 -31.94
C ASN A 8 -8.82 -39.62 -31.13
N MET A 9 -9.38 -39.96 -29.96
CA MET A 9 -10.04 -39.03 -29.05
C MET A 9 -9.35 -39.11 -27.69
N ALA A 10 -8.87 -37.97 -27.20
CA ALA A 10 -8.34 -37.84 -25.85
C ALA A 10 -9.44 -38.16 -24.85
N GLN A 11 -9.36 -39.31 -24.19
CA GLN A 11 -10.24 -39.64 -23.07
C GLN A 11 -9.79 -38.82 -21.87
N ILE A 12 -10.58 -37.82 -21.48
CA ILE A 12 -10.37 -37.06 -20.24
C ILE A 12 -11.15 -37.81 -19.16
N PRO A 13 -10.49 -38.55 -18.25
CA PRO A 13 -11.19 -39.23 -17.17
C PRO A 13 -11.88 -38.18 -16.29
N LEU A 14 -13.21 -38.26 -16.20
CA LEU A 14 -14.00 -37.41 -15.33
C LEU A 14 -13.88 -37.91 -13.88
N PRO A 15 -13.81 -37.02 -12.88
CA PRO A 15 -13.97 -37.40 -11.48
C PRO A 15 -15.31 -38.13 -11.27
N PRO A 16 -15.35 -39.17 -10.42
CA PRO A 16 -16.60 -39.89 -10.17
C PRO A 16 -17.67 -38.94 -9.62
N GLY A 17 -18.83 -38.90 -10.30
CA GLY A 17 -19.99 -38.10 -9.87
C GLY A 17 -20.05 -36.66 -10.39
N MET A 18 -19.10 -36.21 -11.22
CA MET A 18 -19.13 -34.88 -11.83
C MET A 18 -19.62 -34.94 -13.29
N THR A 19 -20.53 -34.05 -13.68
CA THR A 19 -20.95 -33.94 -15.09
C THR A 19 -19.90 -33.21 -15.92
N LEU A 20 -19.90 -33.42 -17.25
CA LEU A 20 -18.98 -32.75 -18.16
C LEU A 20 -19.07 -31.21 -18.05
N ASP A 21 -20.28 -30.68 -17.94
CA ASP A 21 -20.53 -29.24 -17.84
C ASP A 21 -19.96 -28.66 -16.53
N GLN A 22 -20.06 -29.39 -15.42
CA GLN A 22 -19.48 -28.96 -14.14
C GLN A 22 -17.95 -28.89 -14.22
N PHE A 23 -17.34 -29.90 -14.85
CA PHE A 23 -15.89 -29.94 -15.02
C PHE A 23 -15.39 -28.78 -15.89
N GLN A 24 -16.05 -28.52 -17.03
CA GLN A 24 -15.71 -27.41 -17.91
C GLN A 24 -15.86 -26.04 -17.22
N ASN A 25 -16.90 -25.85 -16.42
CA ASN A 25 -17.10 -24.61 -15.66
C ASN A 25 -16.00 -24.39 -14.62
N ILE A 26 -15.60 -25.44 -13.89
CA ILE A 26 -14.50 -25.35 -12.91
C ILE A 26 -13.17 -25.03 -13.61
N GLN A 27 -12.88 -25.68 -14.74
CA GLN A 27 -11.67 -25.40 -15.50
C GLN A 27 -11.64 -23.96 -16.01
N ALA A 28 -12.72 -23.48 -16.64
CA ALA A 28 -12.82 -22.10 -17.11
C ALA A 28 -12.57 -21.09 -15.98
N HIS A 29 -13.08 -21.39 -14.78
CA HIS A 29 -12.85 -20.57 -13.61
C HIS A 29 -11.39 -20.55 -13.16
N LEU A 30 -10.74 -21.71 -13.06
CA LEU A 30 -9.32 -21.81 -12.71
C LEU A 30 -8.43 -21.07 -13.72
N PHE A 31 -8.75 -21.14 -15.01
CA PHE A 31 -8.08 -20.36 -16.05
C PHE A 31 -8.23 -18.85 -15.83
N SER A 32 -9.45 -18.39 -15.52
CA SER A 32 -9.71 -16.97 -15.25
C SER A 32 -8.91 -16.46 -14.03
N VAL A 33 -8.84 -17.26 -12.97
CA VAL A 33 -8.04 -16.93 -11.78
C VAL A 33 -6.55 -16.88 -12.14
N ALA A 34 -6.02 -17.89 -12.83
CA ALA A 34 -4.61 -17.92 -13.20
C ALA A 34 -4.21 -16.74 -14.11
N ILE A 35 -5.03 -16.43 -15.12
CA ILE A 35 -4.82 -15.26 -15.99
C ILE A 35 -4.85 -13.96 -15.18
N THR A 36 -5.85 -13.80 -14.31
CA THR A 36 -5.96 -12.58 -13.49
C THR A 36 -4.78 -12.43 -12.54
N THR A 37 -4.32 -13.52 -11.92
CA THR A 37 -3.15 -13.53 -11.05
C THR A 37 -1.88 -13.21 -11.84
N ALA A 38 -1.71 -13.75 -13.05
CA ALA A 38 -0.59 -13.46 -13.93
C ALA A 38 -0.57 -11.98 -14.37
N VAL A 39 -1.72 -11.44 -14.77
CA VAL A 39 -1.87 -10.02 -15.10
C VAL A 39 -1.57 -9.15 -13.87
N SER A 40 -2.11 -9.48 -12.71
CA SER A 40 -1.86 -8.74 -11.47
C SER A 40 -0.37 -8.73 -11.11
N PHE A 41 0.29 -9.88 -11.18
CA PHE A 41 1.73 -9.99 -10.97
C PHE A 41 2.51 -9.15 -12.00
N GLY A 42 2.15 -9.24 -13.29
CA GLY A 42 2.74 -8.43 -14.35
C GLY A 42 2.62 -6.92 -14.09
N VAL A 43 1.46 -6.44 -13.63
CA VAL A 43 1.26 -5.03 -13.29
C VAL A 43 2.08 -4.64 -12.06
N VAL A 44 2.16 -5.47 -11.02
CA VAL A 44 3.02 -5.20 -9.84
C VAL A 44 4.48 -5.07 -10.25
N ILE A 45 4.99 -6.00 -11.08
CA ILE A 45 6.37 -5.98 -11.55
C ILE A 45 6.63 -4.78 -12.48
N TRP A 46 5.70 -4.47 -13.37
CA TRP A 46 5.76 -3.28 -14.21
C TRP A 46 5.83 -2.00 -13.37
N ASP A 47 4.91 -1.84 -12.41
CA ASP A 47 4.87 -0.68 -11.51
C ASP A 47 6.14 -0.58 -10.65
N TYR A 48 6.70 -1.73 -10.24
CA TYR A 48 8.00 -1.78 -9.58
C TYR A 48 9.10 -1.18 -10.49
N PHE A 49 9.24 -1.64 -11.73
CA PHE A 49 10.29 -1.10 -12.61
C PHE A 49 10.08 0.38 -12.95
N VAL A 50 8.84 0.83 -13.17
CA VAL A 50 8.53 2.24 -13.47
C VAL A 50 8.91 3.16 -12.31
N GLN A 51 8.72 2.72 -11.07
CA GLN A 51 9.02 3.52 -9.88
C GLN A 51 10.48 3.42 -9.42
N LEU A 52 11.21 2.39 -9.84
CA LEU A 52 12.59 2.12 -9.40
C LEU A 52 13.55 3.32 -9.54
N PRO A 53 13.54 4.11 -10.64
CA PRO A 53 14.44 5.27 -10.76
C PRO A 53 14.17 6.34 -9.70
N ASN A 54 12.90 6.57 -9.35
CA ASN A 54 12.50 7.54 -8.33
C ASN A 54 12.92 7.07 -6.93
N GLU A 55 12.88 5.76 -6.69
CA GLU A 55 13.37 5.17 -5.44
C GLU A 55 14.89 5.23 -5.32
N ILE A 56 15.60 4.91 -6.39
CA ILE A 56 17.06 5.05 -6.43
C ILE A 56 17.46 6.50 -6.18
N ALA A 57 16.77 7.46 -6.80
CA ALA A 57 16.99 8.88 -6.52
C ALA A 57 16.74 9.23 -5.04
N LEU A 58 15.68 8.67 -4.43
CA LEU A 58 15.37 8.85 -3.02
C LEU A 58 16.45 8.26 -2.09
N TYR A 59 16.97 7.08 -2.42
CA TYR A 59 18.03 6.43 -1.65
C TYR A 59 19.40 7.11 -1.84
N THR A 60 19.66 7.61 -3.04
CA THR A 60 20.93 8.28 -3.38
C THR A 60 21.03 9.66 -2.74
N ALA A 61 19.91 10.33 -2.46
CA ALA A 61 19.90 11.65 -1.84
C ALA A 61 20.57 11.71 -0.44
N ASN A 62 20.93 10.56 0.15
CA ASN A 62 21.77 10.39 1.35
C ASN A 62 21.39 11.27 2.57
N GLU A 63 20.19 11.84 2.58
CA GLU A 63 19.67 12.57 3.72
C GLU A 63 19.30 11.57 4.81
N LYS A 64 20.17 11.44 5.82
CA LYS A 64 19.92 10.63 7.03
C LYS A 64 18.56 10.92 7.68
N THR A 65 18.01 12.10 7.44
CA THR A 65 16.69 12.54 7.89
C THR A 65 15.53 11.74 7.28
N LEU A 66 15.65 11.28 6.03
CA LEU A 66 14.60 10.52 5.33
C LEU A 66 14.35 9.14 5.97
N TRP A 67 15.41 8.48 6.41
CA TRP A 67 15.38 7.16 7.02
C TRP A 67 14.86 7.17 8.46
N LYS A 68 14.81 8.34 9.10
CA LYS A 68 14.21 8.52 10.44
C LYS A 68 12.70 8.49 10.41
N ALA A 69 12.07 8.80 9.27
CA ALA A 69 10.63 8.81 9.17
C ALA A 69 10.08 7.37 9.10
N PRO A 70 9.24 6.93 10.06
CA PRO A 70 8.73 5.55 10.09
C PRO A 70 7.93 5.20 8.82
N ALA A 71 7.28 6.19 8.19
CA ALA A 71 6.53 6.00 6.95
C ALA A 71 7.40 5.49 5.78
N THR A 72 8.71 5.78 5.76
CA THR A 72 9.64 5.28 4.73
C THR A 72 9.83 3.77 4.85
N TRP A 73 9.94 3.23 6.06
CA TRP A 73 10.02 1.79 6.29
C TRP A 73 8.74 1.07 5.89
N TRP A 74 7.59 1.63 6.26
CA TRP A 74 6.29 1.06 5.84
C TRP A 74 6.09 1.09 4.33
N PHE A 75 6.57 2.13 3.65
CA PHE A 75 6.56 2.18 2.19
C PHE A 75 7.39 1.04 1.56
N VAL A 76 8.58 0.78 2.08
CA VAL A 76 9.42 -0.34 1.64
C VAL A 76 8.69 -1.67 1.84
N VAL A 77 8.11 -1.87 3.03
CA VAL A 77 7.32 -3.08 3.33
C VAL A 77 6.13 -3.21 2.38
N LEU A 78 5.39 -2.14 2.11
CA LEU A 78 4.23 -2.14 1.20
C LEU A 78 4.63 -2.61 -0.21
N ARG A 79 5.76 -2.12 -0.71
CA ARG A 79 6.24 -2.46 -2.05
C ARG A 79 6.64 -3.92 -2.18
N TYR A 80 7.47 -4.41 -1.27
CA TYR A 80 7.96 -5.79 -1.32
C TYR A 80 6.89 -6.81 -0.92
N SER A 81 5.95 -6.42 -0.05
CA SER A 81 4.82 -7.29 0.32
C SER A 81 3.87 -7.54 -0.85
N GLY A 82 3.71 -6.59 -1.78
CA GLY A 82 2.96 -6.82 -3.02
C GLY A 82 3.54 -7.93 -3.91
N ILE A 83 4.87 -7.97 -4.05
CA ILE A 83 5.57 -9.04 -4.76
C ILE A 83 5.44 -10.35 -3.98
N LEU A 84 5.63 -10.30 -2.66
CA LEU A 84 5.48 -11.46 -1.78
C LEU A 84 4.05 -12.04 -1.80
N ALA A 85 3.02 -11.21 -2.00
CA ALA A 85 1.64 -11.65 -2.12
C ALA A 85 1.37 -12.31 -3.48
N THR A 86 1.85 -11.71 -4.56
CA THR A 86 1.47 -12.07 -5.94
C THR A 86 2.35 -13.16 -6.55
N LEU A 87 3.64 -13.23 -6.21
CA LEU A 87 4.55 -14.25 -6.75
C LEU A 87 4.18 -15.68 -6.31
N PRO A 88 3.95 -15.97 -5.01
CA PRO A 88 3.48 -17.29 -4.60
C PRO A 88 2.07 -17.57 -5.11
N ALA A 89 1.24 -16.53 -5.28
CA ALA A 89 -0.07 -16.66 -5.90
C ALA A 89 0.01 -17.15 -7.34
N LEU A 90 0.94 -16.59 -8.12
CA LEU A 90 1.22 -17.06 -9.48
C LEU A 90 1.71 -18.51 -9.47
N PHE A 91 2.61 -18.85 -8.54
CA PHE A 91 3.15 -20.20 -8.44
C PHE A 91 2.07 -21.24 -8.11
N PHE A 92 1.25 -21.02 -7.07
CA PHE A 92 0.23 -22.01 -6.70
C PHE A 92 -0.95 -22.05 -7.69
N THR A 93 -1.14 -21.05 -8.55
CA THR A 93 -2.18 -21.09 -9.60
C THR A 93 -1.69 -21.73 -10.90
N SER A 94 -0.41 -21.59 -11.22
CA SER A 94 0.14 -21.98 -12.53
C SER A 94 1.00 -23.24 -12.51
N ALA A 95 1.71 -23.52 -11.41
CA ALA A 95 2.65 -24.63 -11.30
C ALA A 95 2.09 -25.77 -10.44
N GLN A 96 2.37 -27.01 -10.85
CA GLN A 96 2.12 -28.16 -10.01
C GLN A 96 3.13 -28.21 -8.87
N SER A 97 2.66 -28.46 -7.65
CA SER A 97 3.50 -28.53 -6.47
C SER A 97 3.03 -29.64 -5.54
N SER A 98 3.98 -30.35 -4.92
CA SER A 98 3.68 -31.25 -3.80
C SER A 98 3.38 -30.48 -2.51
N PHE A 99 3.79 -29.21 -2.43
CA PHE A 99 3.71 -28.39 -1.22
C PHE A 99 2.81 -27.16 -1.46
N CYS A 100 1.51 -27.37 -1.65
CA CYS A 100 0.53 -26.31 -1.92
C CYS A 100 0.30 -25.34 -0.76
N GLN A 101 0.45 -25.80 0.48
CA GLN A 101 0.23 -24.97 1.68
C GLN A 101 1.26 -23.82 1.77
N VAL A 102 2.52 -24.08 1.41
CA VAL A 102 3.61 -23.10 1.54
C VAL A 102 3.36 -21.83 0.71
N PRO A 103 3.15 -21.88 -0.62
CA PRO A 103 2.92 -20.68 -1.41
C PRO A 103 1.63 -19.97 -1.01
N VAL A 104 0.58 -20.69 -0.61
CA VAL A 104 -0.65 -20.09 -0.10
C VAL A 104 -0.37 -19.31 1.18
N SER A 105 0.30 -19.90 2.17
CA SER A 105 0.65 -19.21 3.41
C SER A 105 1.56 -18.00 3.19
N VAL A 106 2.57 -18.10 2.30
CA VAL A 106 3.44 -16.95 1.97
C VAL A 106 2.65 -15.84 1.28
N SER A 107 1.74 -16.19 0.35
CA SER A 107 0.86 -15.22 -0.31
C SER A 107 -0.02 -14.49 0.70
N GLN A 108 -0.61 -15.21 1.66
CA GLN A 108 -1.43 -14.60 2.72
C GLN A 108 -0.61 -13.69 3.64
N VAL A 109 0.62 -14.06 3.99
CA VAL A 109 1.53 -13.18 4.74
C VAL A 109 1.82 -11.90 3.96
N GLY A 110 2.09 -12.02 2.65
CA GLY A 110 2.25 -10.85 1.77
C GLY A 110 1.01 -9.95 1.74
N ALA A 111 -0.19 -10.52 1.68
CA ALA A 111 -1.45 -9.78 1.72
C ALA A 111 -1.64 -9.03 3.06
N VAL A 112 -1.40 -9.72 4.20
CA VAL A 112 -1.47 -9.10 5.54
C VAL A 112 -0.45 -7.96 5.67
N LEU A 113 0.79 -8.17 5.21
CA LEU A 113 1.83 -7.13 5.23
C LEU A 113 1.46 -5.94 4.35
N THR A 114 0.85 -6.18 3.19
CA THR A 114 0.35 -5.12 2.30
C THR A 114 -0.67 -4.25 3.03
N VAL A 115 -1.68 -4.87 3.65
CA VAL A 115 -2.76 -4.16 4.36
C VAL A 115 -2.24 -3.47 5.62
N ALA A 116 -1.36 -4.12 6.38
CA ALA A 116 -0.77 -3.54 7.58
C ALA A 116 0.10 -2.32 7.25
N SER A 117 0.94 -2.42 6.21
CA SER A 117 1.80 -1.31 5.80
C SER A 117 1.03 -0.14 5.19
N SER A 118 0.01 -0.38 4.36
CA SER A 118 -0.86 0.67 3.85
C SER A 118 -1.62 1.37 4.98
N GLY A 119 -2.18 0.60 5.92
CA GLY A 119 -2.85 1.10 7.12
C GLY A 119 -1.91 1.93 8.00
N ALA A 120 -0.68 1.48 8.22
CA ALA A 120 0.30 2.23 8.99
C ALA A 120 0.62 3.59 8.34
N ILE A 121 0.83 3.63 7.01
CA ILE A 121 1.08 4.88 6.28
C ILE A 121 -0.09 5.87 6.47
N PHE A 122 -1.32 5.39 6.39
CA PHE A 122 -2.51 6.22 6.59
C PHE A 122 -2.65 6.71 8.03
N TRP A 123 -2.39 5.85 9.00
CA TRP A 123 -2.40 6.21 10.41
C TRP A 123 -1.41 7.33 10.72
N TYR A 124 -0.16 7.22 10.25
CA TYR A 124 0.84 8.29 10.42
C TYR A 124 0.42 9.60 9.75
N ARG A 125 -0.22 9.53 8.58
CA ARG A 125 -0.72 10.73 7.89
C ARG A 125 -1.83 11.42 8.66
N VAL A 126 -2.79 10.67 9.20
CA VAL A 126 -3.86 11.23 10.03
C VAL A 126 -3.26 11.84 11.30
N ARG A 127 -2.32 11.17 11.96
CA ARG A 127 -1.64 11.71 13.14
C ARG A 127 -0.92 13.03 12.83
N ALA A 128 -0.20 13.12 11.71
CA ALA A 128 0.46 14.35 11.28
C ALA A 128 -0.56 15.47 10.95
N LEU A 129 -1.66 15.12 10.27
CA LEU A 129 -2.71 16.06 9.88
C LEU A 129 -3.41 16.71 11.09
N TRP A 130 -3.53 15.97 12.19
CA TRP A 130 -4.16 16.44 13.44
C TRP A 130 -3.15 16.95 14.48
N ASN A 131 -1.97 17.38 14.04
CA ASN A 131 -0.92 17.94 14.88
C ASN A 131 -0.57 17.06 16.11
N GLY A 132 -0.62 15.73 15.94
CA GLY A 132 -0.30 14.79 17.00
C GLY A 132 -1.37 14.61 18.08
N SER A 133 -2.62 15.06 17.88
CA SER A 133 -3.71 14.84 18.83
C SER A 133 -3.84 13.35 19.19
N LEU A 134 -3.58 13.04 20.47
CA LEU A 134 -3.56 11.66 20.99
C LEU A 134 -4.92 10.98 20.83
N LEU A 135 -6.02 11.72 21.01
CA LEU A 135 -7.38 11.17 20.89
C LEU A 135 -7.65 10.63 19.48
N ILE A 136 -7.30 11.40 18.46
CA ILE A 136 -7.57 11.05 17.06
C ILE A 136 -6.60 9.97 16.59
N SER A 137 -5.34 10.04 17.05
CA SER A 137 -4.36 8.98 16.84
C SER A 137 -4.80 7.67 17.50
N ALA A 138 -5.44 7.72 18.67
CA ALA A 138 -5.96 6.54 19.37
C ALA A 138 -7.16 5.95 18.65
N ILE A 139 -8.14 6.77 18.24
CA ILE A 139 -9.30 6.29 17.45
C ILE A 139 -8.83 5.59 16.17
N SER A 140 -8.02 6.28 15.36
CA SER A 140 -7.51 5.71 14.11
C SER A 140 -6.62 4.48 14.34
N GLY A 141 -5.83 4.48 15.42
CA GLY A 141 -5.02 3.33 15.84
C GLY A 141 -5.86 2.11 16.21
N THR A 142 -6.95 2.30 16.95
CA THR A 142 -7.87 1.21 17.33
C THR A 142 -8.48 0.54 16.09
N PHE A 143 -9.00 1.32 15.13
CA PHE A 143 -9.53 0.76 13.88
C PHE A 143 -8.44 0.07 13.06
N TYR A 144 -7.21 0.60 13.06
CA TYR A 144 -6.07 -0.04 12.41
C TYR A 144 -5.76 -1.42 13.01
N PHE A 145 -5.71 -1.55 14.34
CA PHE A 145 -5.47 -2.84 15.00
C PHE A 145 -6.61 -3.84 14.77
N ILE A 146 -7.86 -3.39 14.77
CA ILE A 146 -9.01 -4.24 14.42
C ILE A 146 -8.87 -4.73 12.98
N MET A 147 -8.52 -3.84 12.05
CA MET A 147 -8.31 -4.20 10.66
C MET A 147 -7.22 -5.27 10.52
N VAL A 148 -6.01 -5.00 11.01
CA VAL A 148 -4.89 -5.94 10.93
C VAL A 148 -5.20 -7.27 11.63
N GLY A 149 -5.82 -7.22 12.82
CA GLY A 149 -6.21 -8.40 13.57
C GLY A 149 -7.18 -9.30 12.80
N SER A 150 -8.18 -8.70 12.13
CA SER A 150 -9.13 -9.46 11.31
C SER A 150 -8.47 -10.10 10.07
N TRP A 151 -7.52 -9.40 9.44
CA TRP A 151 -6.75 -9.93 8.31
C TRP A 151 -5.85 -11.10 8.74
N ILE A 152 -5.18 -11.00 9.89
CA ILE A 152 -4.42 -12.11 10.47
C ILE A 152 -5.35 -13.28 10.77
N ALA A 153 -6.49 -13.04 11.41
CA ALA A 153 -7.46 -14.09 11.73
C ALA A 153 -7.89 -14.84 10.48
N VAL A 154 -8.28 -14.14 9.41
CA VAL A 154 -8.68 -14.75 8.13
C VAL A 154 -7.50 -15.48 7.47
N ALA A 155 -6.30 -14.89 7.46
CA ALA A 155 -5.09 -15.48 6.88
C ALA A 155 -4.75 -16.86 7.50
N THR A 156 -4.96 -17.02 8.81
CA THR A 156 -4.69 -18.30 9.50
C THR A 156 -5.64 -19.43 9.14
N GLN A 157 -6.79 -19.12 8.54
CA GLN A 157 -7.79 -20.11 8.13
C GLN A 157 -7.53 -20.68 6.73
N PHE A 158 -6.62 -20.10 5.95
CA PHE A 158 -6.31 -20.61 4.62
C PHE A 158 -5.56 -21.94 4.70
N ARG A 159 -6.23 -22.98 4.21
CA ARG A 159 -5.66 -24.31 4.04
C ARG A 159 -5.72 -24.70 2.57
N ALA A 160 -4.63 -25.27 2.08
CA ALA A 160 -4.52 -25.82 0.75
C ALA A 160 -3.96 -27.24 0.83
N SER A 161 -4.56 -28.14 0.07
CA SER A 161 -4.12 -29.52 -0.08
C SER A 161 -3.70 -29.79 -1.52
N THR A 162 -2.86 -30.80 -1.67
CA THR A 162 -2.36 -31.25 -2.97
C THR A 162 -3.40 -32.19 -3.58
N GLY A 163 -4.02 -31.76 -4.67
CA GLY A 163 -4.96 -32.55 -5.45
C GLY A 163 -4.26 -33.47 -6.46
N PRO A 164 -5.04 -34.28 -7.20
CA PRO A 164 -4.51 -35.12 -8.28
C PRO A 164 -3.86 -34.26 -9.37
N ALA A 165 -2.87 -34.83 -10.06
CA ALA A 165 -2.19 -34.14 -11.16
C ALA A 165 -3.20 -33.75 -12.24
N THR A 166 -3.26 -32.46 -12.56
CA THR A 166 -4.10 -31.92 -13.63
C THR A 166 -3.25 -31.78 -14.91
N PRO A 167 -3.80 -32.03 -16.11
CA PRO A 167 -3.03 -31.90 -17.35
C PRO A 167 -2.57 -30.45 -17.61
N PHE A 168 -3.27 -29.47 -17.03
CA PHE A 168 -2.97 -28.05 -17.12
C PHE A 168 -3.18 -27.40 -15.75
N LEU A 169 -2.48 -26.29 -15.49
CA LEU A 169 -2.53 -25.50 -14.25
C LEU A 169 -2.00 -26.24 -13.01
N SER A 170 -2.14 -25.60 -11.86
CA SER A 170 -1.79 -26.16 -10.58
C SER A 170 -2.75 -27.26 -10.12
N ASN A 171 -2.20 -28.24 -9.40
CA ASN A 171 -2.93 -29.28 -8.68
C ASN A 171 -3.33 -28.85 -7.26
N CYS A 172 -3.09 -27.60 -6.87
CA CYS A 172 -3.42 -27.10 -5.53
C CYS A 172 -4.91 -26.83 -5.36
N GLN A 173 -5.52 -27.41 -4.33
CA GLN A 173 -6.91 -27.20 -3.97
C GLN A 173 -7.01 -26.38 -2.68
N LEU A 174 -7.65 -25.21 -2.78
CA LEU A 174 -7.98 -24.38 -1.63
C LEU A 174 -9.21 -24.95 -0.93
N HIS A 175 -9.11 -25.14 0.39
CA HIS A 175 -10.26 -25.54 1.19
C HIS A 175 -11.25 -24.37 1.36
N PRO A 176 -12.54 -24.67 1.59
CA PRO A 176 -13.54 -23.65 1.88
C PRO A 176 -13.07 -22.73 3.02
N ILE A 177 -13.04 -21.43 2.74
CA ILE A 177 -12.67 -20.42 3.71
C ILE A 177 -13.84 -20.27 4.70
N ALA A 178 -13.54 -19.92 5.95
CA ALA A 178 -14.57 -19.67 6.94
C ALA A 178 -15.57 -18.60 6.46
N SER A 179 -16.85 -18.79 6.76
CA SER A 179 -17.95 -17.90 6.32
C SER A 179 -17.79 -16.45 6.80
N TRP A 180 -16.99 -16.22 7.86
CA TRP A 180 -16.67 -14.90 8.40
C TRP A 180 -15.46 -14.22 7.72
N SER A 181 -14.87 -14.81 6.67
CA SER A 181 -13.82 -14.19 5.85
C SER A 181 -14.10 -12.73 5.42
N PRO A 182 -15.35 -12.36 5.04
CA PRO A 182 -15.66 -10.98 4.64
C PRO A 182 -15.43 -9.92 5.73
N ILE A 183 -15.30 -10.32 7.00
CA ILE A 183 -14.98 -9.41 8.12
C ILE A 183 -13.66 -8.66 7.88
N SER A 184 -12.67 -9.31 7.26
CA SER A 184 -11.39 -8.66 6.91
C SER A 184 -11.59 -7.43 6.03
N TYR A 185 -12.40 -7.55 4.97
CA TYR A 185 -12.72 -6.45 4.07
C TYR A 185 -13.64 -5.42 4.72
N ALA A 186 -14.62 -5.86 5.52
CA ALA A 186 -15.49 -4.96 6.26
C ALA A 186 -14.69 -4.06 7.21
N SER A 187 -13.69 -4.62 7.89
CA SER A 187 -12.81 -3.87 8.77
C SER A 187 -11.93 -2.85 8.01
N SER A 188 -11.44 -3.20 6.82
CA SER A 188 -10.69 -2.28 5.95
C SER A 188 -11.55 -1.12 5.48
N VAL A 189 -12.80 -1.39 5.05
CA VAL A 189 -13.75 -0.34 4.68
C VAL A 189 -14.06 0.56 5.88
N ALA A 190 -14.27 0.00 7.07
CA ALA A 190 -14.50 0.77 8.28
C ALA A 190 -13.30 1.67 8.62
N TYR A 191 -12.08 1.12 8.56
CA TYR A 191 -10.85 1.88 8.76
C TYR A 191 -10.70 3.03 7.76
N ASP A 192 -10.84 2.73 6.46
CA ASP A 192 -10.73 3.74 5.39
C ASP A 192 -11.78 4.83 5.53
N THR A 193 -13.02 4.47 5.89
CA THR A 193 -14.11 5.43 6.12
C THR A 193 -13.79 6.35 7.28
N VAL A 194 -13.28 5.83 8.40
CA VAL A 194 -12.87 6.65 9.55
C VAL A 194 -11.73 7.59 9.15
N VAL A 195 -10.72 7.10 8.44
CA VAL A 195 -9.60 7.92 7.96
C VAL A 195 -10.08 9.00 6.99
N LEU A 196 -10.98 8.67 6.07
CA LEU A 196 -11.57 9.61 5.12
C LEU A 196 -12.39 10.69 5.84
N LEU A 197 -13.25 10.31 6.79
CA LEU A 197 -14.05 11.23 7.59
C LEU A 197 -13.19 12.17 8.43
N LEU A 198 -12.15 11.65 9.10
CA LEU A 198 -11.20 12.47 9.87
C LEU A 198 -10.42 13.43 8.96
N THR A 199 -10.07 12.99 7.76
CA THR A 199 -9.37 13.81 6.76
C THR A 199 -10.29 14.93 6.28
N LEU A 200 -11.53 14.61 5.88
CA LEU A 200 -12.55 15.57 5.45
C LEU A 200 -12.95 16.57 6.55
N ALA A 201 -13.12 16.10 7.79
CA ALA A 201 -13.43 16.97 8.92
C ALA A 201 -12.33 18.02 9.15
N LYS A 202 -11.06 17.59 9.06
CA LYS A 202 -9.94 18.54 9.16
C LYS A 202 -9.90 19.49 7.97
N PHE A 203 -10.22 19.01 6.77
CA PHE A 203 -10.31 19.86 5.58
C PHE A 203 -11.33 20.98 5.80
N HIS A 204 -12.55 20.63 6.19
CA HIS A 204 -13.64 21.58 6.36
C HIS A 204 -13.31 22.67 7.39
N GLY A 205 -12.61 22.32 8.47
CA GLY A 205 -12.14 23.30 9.46
C GLY A 205 -10.99 24.19 8.98
N ASN A 206 -10.11 23.69 8.11
CA ASN A 206 -8.90 24.37 7.67
C ASN A 206 -8.98 24.99 6.26
N VAL A 207 -10.16 24.99 5.60
CA VAL A 207 -10.36 25.65 4.29
C VAL A 207 -9.87 27.10 4.29
N LEU A 208 -9.94 27.79 5.43
CA LEU A 208 -9.45 29.17 5.61
C LEU A 208 -7.92 29.28 5.72
N THR A 209 -7.20 28.22 6.10
CA THR A 209 -5.76 28.23 6.36
C THR A 209 -4.92 27.76 5.16
N ALA A 210 -5.54 27.12 4.17
CA ALA A 210 -4.85 26.63 2.96
C ALA A 210 -4.69 27.73 1.88
N LYS A 211 -4.01 28.84 2.20
CA LYS A 211 -3.70 29.87 1.20
C LYS A 211 -2.67 29.45 0.14
N SER A 212 -1.95 28.35 0.35
CA SER A 212 -0.98 27.85 -0.64
C SER A 212 -1.66 26.93 -1.67
N ASN A 213 -1.71 27.38 -2.93
CA ASN A 213 -2.20 26.59 -4.07
C ASN A 213 -1.50 25.22 -4.20
N ILE A 214 -0.23 25.19 -3.82
CA ILE A 214 0.67 24.03 -3.85
C ILE A 214 0.25 22.99 -2.80
N GLY A 215 -0.04 23.41 -1.56
CA GLY A 215 -0.57 22.52 -0.52
C GLY A 215 -1.96 21.98 -0.83
N LYS A 216 -2.80 22.80 -1.48
CA LYS A 216 -4.15 22.39 -1.92
C LYS A 216 -4.09 21.26 -2.96
N GLN A 217 -3.15 21.31 -3.90
CA GLN A 217 -3.00 20.27 -4.91
C GLN A 217 -2.57 18.94 -4.29
N VAL A 218 -1.53 18.95 -3.46
CA VAL A 218 -1.06 17.75 -2.76
C VAL A 218 -2.14 17.12 -1.90
N TYR A 219 -2.95 17.95 -1.25
CA TYR A 219 -4.06 17.47 -0.44
C TYR A 219 -5.17 16.83 -1.29
N LYS A 220 -5.50 17.43 -2.45
CA LYS A 220 -6.47 16.85 -3.40
C LYS A 220 -6.02 15.48 -3.90
N ASP A 221 -4.73 15.32 -4.21
CA ASP A 221 -4.18 14.05 -4.67
C ASP A 221 -4.28 12.97 -3.58
N ASN A 222 -4.01 13.36 -2.31
CA ASN A 222 -4.22 12.47 -1.17
C ASN A 222 -5.68 12.11 -0.94
N LEU A 223 -6.59 13.09 -1.05
CA LEU A 223 -8.03 12.87 -0.88
C LEU A 223 -8.56 11.93 -1.96
N LEU A 224 -8.18 12.15 -3.22
CA LEU A 224 -8.55 11.29 -4.34
C LEU A 224 -8.11 9.85 -4.09
N TYR A 225 -6.91 9.66 -3.53
CA TYR A 225 -6.41 8.34 -3.17
C TYR A 225 -7.26 7.67 -2.08
N PHE A 226 -7.60 8.38 -1.01
CA PHE A 226 -8.48 7.85 0.03
C PHE A 226 -9.83 7.42 -0.55
N VAL A 227 -10.43 8.25 -1.41
CA VAL A 227 -11.70 7.94 -2.06
C VAL A 227 -11.57 6.71 -2.96
N LEU A 228 -10.54 6.62 -3.79
CA LEU A 228 -10.32 5.47 -4.68
C LEU A 228 -10.10 4.18 -3.89
N MET A 229 -9.35 4.24 -2.79
CA MET A 229 -9.15 3.08 -1.90
C MET A 229 -10.43 2.65 -1.21
N SER A 230 -11.19 3.60 -0.64
CA SER A 230 -12.50 3.30 -0.04
C SER A 230 -13.45 2.68 -1.06
N VAL A 231 -13.55 3.23 -2.28
CA VAL A 231 -14.40 2.69 -3.35
C VAL A 231 -13.97 1.28 -3.75
N THR A 232 -12.66 1.04 -3.88
CA THR A 232 -12.12 -0.30 -4.19
C THR A 232 -12.49 -1.29 -3.10
N ASN A 233 -12.26 -0.96 -1.84
CA ASN A 233 -12.56 -1.83 -0.71
C ASN A 233 -14.08 -2.06 -0.53
N ILE A 234 -14.91 -1.04 -0.77
CA ILE A 234 -16.37 -1.18 -0.79
C ILE A 234 -16.80 -2.12 -1.91
N THR A 235 -16.25 -1.96 -3.11
CA THR A 235 -16.57 -2.81 -4.26
C THR A 235 -16.24 -4.28 -3.96
N VAL A 236 -15.04 -4.53 -3.42
CA VAL A 236 -14.59 -5.86 -3.02
C VAL A 236 -15.48 -6.46 -1.92
N LEU A 237 -15.85 -5.65 -0.93
CA LEU A 237 -16.78 -6.05 0.13
C LEU A 237 -18.16 -6.38 -0.44
N SER A 238 -18.69 -5.58 -1.36
CA SER A 238 -19.97 -5.83 -2.02
C SER A 238 -19.96 -7.16 -2.77
N PHE A 239 -18.90 -7.46 -3.51
CA PHE A 239 -18.75 -8.76 -4.18
C PHE A 239 -18.68 -9.93 -3.19
N GLN A 240 -18.03 -9.76 -2.05
CA GLN A 240 -17.92 -10.82 -1.05
C GLN A 240 -19.18 -11.02 -0.21
N ALA A 241 -19.94 -9.94 0.03
CA ALA A 241 -21.19 -9.98 0.78
C ALA A 241 -22.34 -10.65 0.01
N VAL A 242 -22.24 -10.73 -1.32
CA VAL A 242 -23.22 -11.45 -2.13
C VAL A 242 -23.03 -12.97 -1.93
N SER A 243 -24.02 -13.60 -1.31
CA SER A 243 -24.08 -15.05 -1.04
C SER A 243 -24.62 -15.88 -2.22
N ASN A 244 -24.79 -15.27 -3.39
CA ASN A 244 -25.30 -15.98 -4.55
C ASN A 244 -24.26 -17.00 -5.04
N PRO A 245 -24.63 -18.27 -5.27
CA PRO A 245 -23.70 -19.33 -5.67
C PRO A 245 -22.99 -19.03 -7.00
N SER A 246 -23.65 -18.31 -7.92
CA SER A 246 -23.04 -17.85 -9.17
C SER A 246 -21.85 -16.89 -8.98
N PHE A 247 -21.80 -16.18 -7.85
CA PHE A 247 -20.74 -15.23 -7.52
C PHE A 247 -19.60 -15.86 -6.71
N GLU A 248 -19.74 -17.09 -6.21
CA GLU A 248 -18.65 -17.77 -5.51
C GLU A 248 -17.43 -17.95 -6.42
N LEU A 249 -17.67 -18.11 -7.73
CA LEU A 249 -16.63 -18.16 -8.77
C LEU A 249 -16.00 -16.78 -9.05
N VAL A 250 -16.55 -15.67 -8.59
CA VAL A 250 -15.94 -14.35 -8.83
C VAL A 250 -15.03 -13.96 -7.67
N LYS A 251 -15.29 -14.47 -6.46
CA LYS A 251 -14.58 -14.08 -5.23
C LYS A 251 -13.05 -14.23 -5.32
N PRO A 252 -12.47 -15.34 -5.84
CA PRO A 252 -11.02 -15.51 -5.90
C PRO A 252 -10.31 -14.54 -6.86
N VAL A 253 -11.03 -14.03 -7.87
CA VAL A 253 -10.51 -13.11 -8.89
C VAL A 253 -10.40 -11.68 -8.35
N VAL A 254 -11.31 -11.29 -7.46
CA VAL A 254 -11.41 -9.93 -6.93
C VAL A 254 -10.32 -9.63 -5.88
N VAL A 255 -9.87 -10.65 -5.14
CA VAL A 255 -8.89 -10.47 -4.05
C VAL A 255 -7.53 -9.96 -4.54
N PRO A 256 -6.88 -10.57 -5.56
CA PRO A 256 -5.62 -10.04 -6.10
C PRO A 256 -5.73 -8.60 -6.62
N PHE A 257 -6.89 -8.22 -7.15
CA PHE A 257 -7.13 -6.87 -7.64
C PHE A 257 -7.14 -5.83 -6.52
N SER A 258 -7.73 -6.16 -5.37
CA SER A 258 -7.67 -5.28 -4.18
C SER A 258 -6.24 -5.07 -3.70
N THR A 259 -5.44 -6.14 -3.62
CA THR A 259 -4.02 -6.07 -3.26
C THR A 259 -3.23 -5.25 -4.28
N LEU A 260 -3.45 -5.51 -5.58
CA LEU A 260 -2.83 -4.76 -6.67
C LEU A 260 -3.10 -3.26 -6.55
N MET A 261 -4.36 -2.88 -6.36
CA MET A 261 -4.75 -1.48 -6.20
C MET A 261 -4.11 -0.85 -4.97
N THR A 262 -4.08 -1.56 -3.83
CA THR A 262 -3.46 -1.09 -2.59
C THR A 262 -1.97 -0.82 -2.76
N VAL A 263 -1.23 -1.74 -3.38
CA VAL A 263 0.22 -1.63 -3.58
C VAL A 263 0.55 -0.53 -4.58
N THR A 264 -0.07 -0.57 -5.77
CA THR A 264 0.26 0.37 -6.87
C THR A 264 -0.13 1.80 -6.54
N MET A 265 -1.32 2.01 -5.96
CA MET A 265 -1.75 3.36 -5.59
C MET A 265 -1.02 3.87 -4.34
N GLY A 266 -0.84 3.02 -3.33
CA GLY A 266 -0.15 3.41 -2.10
C GLY A 266 1.30 3.83 -2.33
N THR A 267 2.01 3.12 -3.21
CA THR A 267 3.40 3.44 -3.55
C THR A 267 3.51 4.76 -4.33
N ARG A 268 2.71 4.95 -5.38
CA ARG A 268 2.70 6.19 -6.18
C ARG A 268 2.41 7.43 -5.35
N VAL A 269 1.42 7.35 -4.47
CA VAL A 269 1.03 8.49 -3.64
C VAL A 269 2.14 8.84 -2.65
N PHE A 270 2.78 7.84 -2.03
CA PHE A 270 3.90 8.11 -1.14
C PHE A 270 5.06 8.80 -1.86
N LEU A 271 5.46 8.29 -3.04
CA LEU A 271 6.53 8.87 -3.83
C LEU A 271 6.20 10.29 -4.31
N ASN A 272 4.99 10.52 -4.81
CA ASN A 272 4.56 11.84 -5.28
C ASN A 272 4.63 12.90 -4.18
N LEU A 273 4.19 12.57 -2.96
CA LEU A 273 4.30 13.49 -1.81
C LEU A 273 5.76 13.77 -1.42
N ARG A 274 6.60 12.73 -1.46
CA ARG A 274 8.01 12.88 -1.07
C ARG A 274 8.78 13.72 -2.06
N LEU A 275 8.67 13.42 -3.35
CA LEU A 275 9.29 14.22 -4.41
C LEU A 275 8.82 15.66 -4.38
N PHE A 276 7.54 15.89 -4.06
CA PHE A 276 7.02 17.24 -3.88
C PHE A 276 7.66 17.98 -2.71
N ASN A 277 7.73 17.35 -1.53
CA ASN A 277 8.36 17.96 -0.35
C ASN A 277 9.84 18.29 -0.61
N LEU A 278 10.55 17.42 -1.32
CA LEU A 278 11.94 17.67 -1.74
C LEU A 278 12.04 18.89 -2.66
N ARG A 279 11.19 19.01 -3.69
CA ARG A 279 11.17 20.20 -4.57
C ARG A 279 10.87 21.48 -3.80
N GLN A 280 9.97 21.42 -2.81
CA GLN A 280 9.64 22.56 -1.98
C GLN A 280 10.85 23.03 -1.14
N GLN A 281 11.59 22.10 -0.54
CA GLN A 281 12.80 22.42 0.23
C GLN A 281 13.90 23.05 -0.63
N HIS A 282 14.10 22.55 -1.86
CA HIS A 282 15.07 23.12 -2.81
C HIS A 282 14.64 24.51 -3.33
N GLY A 283 13.35 24.74 -3.53
CA GLY A 283 12.83 26.04 -3.93
C GLY A 283 13.04 27.12 -2.87
N SER A 284 12.88 26.76 -1.58
CA SER A 284 13.07 27.70 -0.47
C SER A 284 14.53 28.10 -0.27
N THR A 285 15.49 27.20 -0.51
CA THR A 285 16.93 27.50 -0.37
C THR A 285 17.45 28.38 -1.50
N ASN A 286 17.01 28.16 -2.74
CA ASN A 286 17.42 28.99 -3.88
C ASN A 286 16.76 30.37 -3.91
N SER A 287 15.59 30.54 -3.29
CA SER A 287 14.90 31.84 -3.27
C SER A 287 15.51 32.85 -2.29
N GLN A 288 16.41 32.42 -1.40
CA GLN A 288 17.05 33.31 -0.41
C GLN A 288 18.42 33.85 -0.85
N SER A 289 18.93 33.48 -2.03
CA SER A 289 20.29 33.83 -2.48
C SER A 289 20.37 34.64 -3.77
N LEU A 290 19.25 35.18 -4.27
CA LEU A 290 19.30 36.29 -5.24
C LEU A 290 19.22 37.60 -4.44
N PRO A 291 20.35 38.19 -4.01
CA PRO A 291 20.34 39.57 -3.57
C PRO A 291 19.86 40.39 -4.75
N LEU A 292 18.61 40.87 -4.70
CA LEU A 292 18.14 41.99 -5.48
C LEU A 292 18.84 43.27 -4.96
N SER A 293 20.17 43.28 -4.98
CA SER A 293 20.99 44.49 -4.98
C SER A 293 21.36 44.78 -6.44
N ALA A 294 20.32 44.98 -7.26
CA ALA A 294 20.42 45.86 -8.42
C ALA A 294 20.13 47.29 -7.95
N HIS A 295 20.88 47.75 -6.95
CA HIS A 295 21.05 49.19 -6.78
C HIS A 295 22.19 49.56 -7.71
N GLY A 296 21.85 50.24 -8.80
CA GLY A 296 22.83 50.92 -9.63
C GLY A 296 23.56 51.94 -8.76
N GLN A 297 24.67 51.53 -8.17
CA GLN A 297 25.70 52.43 -7.71
C GLN A 297 26.88 52.25 -8.67
N TYR A 298 27.04 53.28 -9.50
CA TYR A 298 28.28 53.68 -10.12
C TYR A 298 29.47 53.38 -9.18
N SER A 299 30.27 52.36 -9.50
CA SER A 299 31.52 52.10 -8.80
C SER A 299 32.67 52.77 -9.55
N ASN A 300 33.19 53.79 -8.89
CA ASN A 300 34.51 54.37 -9.08
C ASN A 300 35.58 53.27 -8.84
N PRO A 301 36.63 53.15 -9.67
CA PRO A 301 37.61 52.08 -9.56
C PRO A 301 38.74 52.49 -8.63
N ARG A 302 38.59 52.24 -7.33
CA ARG A 302 39.67 52.14 -6.33
C ARG A 302 39.03 51.92 -4.96
N ASP A 303 39.01 50.67 -4.50
CA ASP A 303 39.59 50.34 -3.19
C ASP A 303 39.49 48.85 -2.94
N SER A 304 40.68 48.28 -2.75
CA SER A 304 40.93 46.93 -2.29
C SER A 304 41.07 46.91 -0.77
N TYR A 305 40.93 45.71 -0.20
CA TYR A 305 41.26 45.33 1.18
C TYR A 305 40.24 45.67 2.28
N ASN A 306 39.27 44.75 2.47
CA ASN A 306 39.13 43.97 3.71
C ASN A 306 37.83 43.14 3.67
N ARG A 307 37.94 41.82 3.52
CA ARG A 307 36.80 40.89 3.66
C ARG A 307 36.91 40.16 5.00
N ALA A 308 36.00 40.48 5.90
CA ALA A 308 35.75 39.73 7.12
C ALA A 308 35.06 38.37 6.80
N PRO A 309 35.23 37.35 7.65
CA PRO A 309 34.55 36.07 7.50
C PRO A 309 33.05 36.21 7.75
N VAL A 310 32.23 35.71 6.81
CA VAL A 310 30.78 35.65 6.93
C VAL A 310 30.41 34.60 7.97
N VAL A 311 29.87 35.07 9.10
CA VAL A 311 29.27 34.22 10.14
C VAL A 311 27.91 33.72 9.63
N LEU A 312 27.81 32.41 9.38
CA LEU A 312 26.56 31.72 9.07
C LEU A 312 25.60 31.81 10.27
N ASN A 313 24.40 32.34 10.02
CA ASN A 313 23.35 32.54 11.00
C ASN A 313 22.59 31.22 11.28
N PRO A 314 22.60 30.66 12.50
CA PRO A 314 22.05 29.33 12.82
C PRO A 314 20.53 29.32 13.12
N GLY A 315 19.74 30.14 12.42
CA GLY A 315 18.37 30.51 12.82
C GLY A 315 17.19 29.80 12.13
N MET A 316 17.36 28.66 11.43
CA MET A 316 16.25 28.05 10.66
C MET A 316 16.16 26.52 10.81
N LYS A 317 16.33 26.00 12.03
CA LYS A 317 16.15 24.58 12.38
C LYS A 317 14.76 24.21 12.94
N GLN A 318 13.84 25.15 13.10
CA GLN A 318 12.70 24.94 14.03
C GLN A 318 11.38 24.40 13.45
N TYR A 319 11.26 24.17 12.13
CA TYR A 319 10.00 23.64 11.55
C TYR A 319 10.05 22.18 11.12
N MET A 320 11.17 21.48 11.31
CA MET A 320 11.26 20.04 11.02
C MET A 320 11.77 19.22 12.21
N GLN A 321 11.60 19.76 13.41
CA GLN A 321 11.92 19.12 14.67
C GLN A 321 10.65 19.13 15.53
N TYR A 322 9.69 18.27 15.19
CA TYR A 322 8.55 17.98 16.07
C TYR A 322 8.52 16.50 16.41
N SER A 323 8.77 16.26 17.70
CA SER A 323 8.34 15.13 18.54
C SER A 323 9.04 13.78 18.40
N ASP A 324 10.24 13.70 18.98
CA ASP A 324 10.71 12.55 19.75
C ASP A 324 11.40 13.05 21.04
N GLU A 325 10.70 13.87 21.83
CA GLU A 325 11.06 14.06 23.25
C GLU A 325 10.04 13.33 24.13
N PRO A 326 10.48 12.43 25.03
CA PRO A 326 9.60 11.88 26.04
C PRO A 326 9.23 12.98 27.03
N TYR A 327 7.93 13.15 27.24
CA TYR A 327 7.34 14.01 28.27
C TYR A 327 7.90 13.61 29.65
N GLN A 328 8.96 14.26 30.14
CA GLN A 328 9.33 14.20 31.55
C GLN A 328 8.37 15.10 32.32
N GLY A 329 7.43 14.48 33.02
CA GLY A 329 6.52 15.16 33.94
C GLY A 329 7.30 15.77 35.11
N HIS A 330 7.40 17.09 35.12
CA HIS A 330 7.93 17.84 36.25
C HIS A 330 6.85 17.88 37.34
N LYS A 331 7.00 17.05 38.38
CA LYS A 331 6.26 17.19 39.64
C LYS A 331 6.83 18.40 40.39
N GLY A 332 6.05 19.48 40.49
CA GLY A 332 6.34 20.57 41.41
C GLY A 332 6.17 20.12 42.87
N PRO A 333 6.94 20.68 43.82
CA PRO A 333 6.79 20.38 45.24
C PRO A 333 5.54 21.06 45.79
N ASN A 334 4.63 20.27 46.35
CA ASN A 334 3.57 20.77 47.22
C ASN A 334 4.20 21.13 48.57
N THR A 335 4.22 22.43 48.87
CA THR A 335 4.28 22.96 50.23
C THR A 335 2.91 22.81 50.88
N PHE A 336 2.84 22.01 51.93
CA PHE A 336 2.05 22.27 53.15
C PHE A 336 2.74 21.60 54.33
#